data_AF-A0A3E0LJK3-F1
#
_entry.id   AF-A0A3E0LJK3-F1
#
_cell.length_a   1.000
_cell.length_b   1.000
_cell.length_c   1.000
_cell.angle_alpha   90.00
_cell.angle_beta   90.00
_cell.angle_gamma   90.00
#
_symmetry.space_group_name_H-M   'P 1'
#
loop_
_entity.id
_entity.type
_entity.pdbx_description
1 polymer ?
#
loop_
_entity_poly.entity_id
_entity_poly.type
_entity_poly.pdbx_seq_one_letter_code
_entity_poly.pdbx_strand_id
1 'polypeptide(L)'
;MPETDAIFLNLKKRDEENSEKVKRISMDCKATVELGEYYRGGKTRGNNQAQDHDLGEKEKSIPCGIVDEDKGQLYLNFGGS
;
A
#
# COMPACT_ATOMS: atom_id res chain seq x y z
N MET A 1 5.85 -24.81 -10.18
CA MET A 1 6.66 -23.92 -11.05
C MET A 1 8.07 -23.97 -10.51
N PRO A 2 8.92 -24.89 -11.01
CA PRO A 2 10.22 -25.18 -10.41
C PRO A 2 11.18 -23.99 -10.43
N GLU A 3 11.06 -23.06 -11.39
CA GLU A 3 11.88 -21.84 -11.40
C GLU A 3 11.54 -20.90 -10.24
N THR A 4 10.28 -20.87 -9.78
CA THR A 4 9.85 -20.03 -8.67
C THR A 4 10.37 -20.54 -7.33
N ASP A 5 10.39 -21.87 -7.15
CA ASP A 5 10.90 -22.50 -5.94
C ASP A 5 12.40 -22.22 -5.76
N ALA A 6 13.17 -22.20 -6.85
CA ALA A 6 14.59 -21.84 -6.83
C ALA A 6 14.83 -20.38 -6.40
N ILE A 7 13.95 -19.45 -6.80
CA ILE A 7 14.02 -18.05 -6.37
C ILE A 7 13.83 -17.94 -4.86
N PHE A 8 12.82 -18.62 -4.30
CA PHE A 8 12.55 -18.58 -2.85
C PHE A 8 13.66 -19.24 -2.02
N LEU A 9 14.29 -20.31 -2.53
CA LEU A 9 15.42 -20.94 -1.87
C LEU A 9 16.64 -20.01 -1.81
N ASN A 10 16.94 -19.31 -2.91
CA ASN A 10 18.04 -18.34 -2.94
C ASN A 10 17.79 -17.15 -2.00
N LEU A 11 16.53 -16.67 -1.93
CA LEU A 11 16.14 -15.63 -0.97
C LEU A 11 16.35 -16.10 0.47
N LYS A 12 15.87 -17.29 0.83
CA LYS A 12 16.07 -17.85 2.19
C LYS A 12 17.54 -17.98 2.56
N LYS A 13 18.38 -18.45 1.65
CA LYS A 13 19.83 -18.56 1.90
C LYS A 13 20.47 -17.21 2.18
N ARG A 14 20.08 -16.18 1.42
CA ARG A 14 20.55 -14.80 1.64
C ARG A 14 20.05 -14.22 2.95
N ASP A 15 18.84 -14.59 3.35
CA ASP A 15 18.20 -14.13 4.59
C ASP A 15 18.88 -14.68 5.85
N GLU A 16 19.47 -15.88 5.77
CA GLU A 16 20.25 -16.50 6.84
C GLU A 16 21.62 -15.85 7.03
N GLU A 17 22.18 -15.18 6.01
CA GLU A 17 23.44 -14.42 6.08
C GLU A 17 23.25 -13.02 6.75
N ASN A 18 22.44 -12.97 7.80
CA ASN A 18 22.13 -11.74 8.54
C ASN A 18 23.38 -11.22 9.26
N SER A 19 23.85 -10.02 8.90
CA SER A 19 24.90 -9.31 9.63
C SER A 19 24.29 -8.14 10.41
N GLU A 20 24.81 -7.82 11.60
CA GLU A 20 24.34 -6.70 12.43
C GLU A 20 24.36 -5.32 11.72
N LYS A 21 25.04 -5.22 10.57
CA LYS A 21 25.14 -3.99 9.77
C LYS A 21 24.10 -3.89 8.64
N VAL A 22 23.24 -4.90 8.47
CA VAL A 22 22.24 -4.97 7.39
C VAL A 22 20.84 -4.92 8.00
N LYS A 23 19.96 -4.11 7.40
CA LYS A 23 18.57 -3.90 7.82
C LYS A 23 17.65 -4.39 6.71
N ARG A 24 16.67 -5.25 7.03
CA ARG A 24 15.67 -5.71 6.07
C ARG A 24 14.42 -4.84 6.13
N ILE A 25 14.05 -4.33 4.95
CA ILE A 25 12.87 -3.48 4.80
C ILE A 25 12.08 -3.98 3.59
N SER A 26 10.78 -4.21 3.77
CA SER A 26 9.84 -4.44 2.69
C SER A 26 9.05 -3.17 2.40
N MET A 27 8.91 -2.81 1.13
CA MET A 27 8.24 -1.57 0.71
C MET A 27 7.22 -1.88 -0.38
N ASP A 28 6.00 -1.37 -0.21
CA ASP A 28 4.92 -1.49 -1.19
C ASP A 28 4.15 -0.18 -1.31
N CYS A 29 3.73 0.14 -2.54
CA CYS A 29 2.87 1.30 -2.81
C CYS A 29 1.55 0.80 -3.40
N LYS A 30 0.43 1.27 -2.85
CA LYS A 30 -0.90 0.92 -3.37
C LYS A 30 -1.27 1.81 -4.56
N ALA A 31 -2.27 1.37 -5.32
CA ALA A 31 -2.89 2.18 -6.37
C ALA A 31 -3.41 3.52 -5.81
N THR A 32 -3.37 4.57 -6.65
CA THR A 32 -3.87 5.90 -6.32
C THR A 32 -5.33 5.84 -5.88
N VAL A 33 -5.61 6.42 -4.71
CA VAL A 33 -6.95 6.55 -4.15
C VAL A 33 -7.36 8.02 -4.24
N GLU A 34 -8.46 8.27 -4.94
CA GLU A 34 -9.07 9.60 -4.97
C GLU A 34 -9.82 9.85 -3.68
N LEU A 35 -9.50 10.97 -3.02
CA LEU A 35 -10.12 11.40 -1.77
C LEU A 35 -11.24 12.39 -2.10
N GLY A 36 -12.41 12.19 -1.49
CA GLY A 36 -13.58 13.03 -1.70
C GLY A 36 -14.87 12.37 -1.20
N GLU A 37 -15.97 13.12 -1.23
CA GLU A 37 -17.31 12.64 -0.88
C GLU A 37 -17.92 11.76 -2.00
N TYR A 38 -17.18 10.74 -2.40
CA TYR A 38 -17.58 9.76 -3.39
C TYR A 38 -18.33 8.63 -2.71
N TYR A 39 -19.48 8.24 -3.28
CA TYR A 39 -20.28 7.14 -2.78
C TYR A 39 -20.72 6.26 -3.94
N ARG A 40 -20.48 4.94 -3.87
CA ARG A 40 -20.93 4.00 -4.91
C ARG A 40 -22.37 3.59 -4.64
N GLY A 41 -23.31 4.05 -5.48
CA GLY A 41 -24.73 3.64 -5.45
C GLY A 41 -25.67 4.57 -4.68
N GLY A 42 -25.46 5.89 -4.76
CA GLY A 42 -26.09 6.90 -3.90
C GLY A 42 -27.62 6.95 -3.95
N LYS A 43 -28.27 6.48 -2.87
CA LYS A 43 -29.53 7.05 -2.38
C LYS A 43 -29.31 7.52 -0.95
N THR A 44 -29.20 8.83 -0.75
CA THR A 44 -29.11 9.44 0.57
C THR A 44 -30.52 9.54 1.18
N ARG A 45 -30.68 9.27 2.49
CA ARG A 45 -31.97 9.46 3.21
C ARG A 45 -32.29 10.95 3.50
N GLY A 46 -31.55 11.89 2.90
CA GLY A 46 -31.69 13.34 3.09
C GLY A 46 -31.07 14.13 1.93
N ASN A 47 -31.15 15.47 1.96
CA ASN A 47 -30.79 16.37 0.85
C ASN A 47 -29.27 16.46 0.51
N ASN A 48 -28.40 15.64 1.10
CA ASN A 48 -26.98 15.67 0.72
C ASN A 48 -26.81 15.01 -0.66
N GLN A 49 -26.38 15.82 -1.63
CA GLN A 49 -25.94 15.36 -2.95
C GLN A 49 -24.49 14.88 -2.83
N ALA A 50 -24.28 13.57 -2.95
CA ALA A 50 -22.93 13.03 -3.15
C ALA A 50 -22.42 13.44 -4.53
N GLN A 51 -21.10 13.56 -4.69
CA GLN A 51 -20.48 13.71 -6.00
C GLN A 51 -20.53 12.32 -6.67
N ASP A 52 -21.67 12.01 -7.29
CA ASP A 52 -21.88 10.74 -7.96
C ASP A 52 -21.03 10.71 -9.23
N HIS A 53 -20.05 9.82 -9.26
CA HIS A 53 -19.25 9.39 -10.41
C HIS A 53 -18.38 10.46 -11.12
N ASP A 54 -18.50 11.74 -10.79
CA ASP A 54 -17.58 12.78 -11.25
C ASP A 54 -16.31 12.74 -10.38
N LEU A 55 -15.39 11.86 -10.76
CA LEU A 55 -14.01 11.83 -10.26
C LEU A 55 -13.22 13.03 -10.83
N GLY A 56 -13.72 14.23 -10.55
CA GLY A 56 -13.11 15.51 -10.86
C GLY A 56 -12.06 15.82 -9.81
N GLU A 57 -10.81 15.79 -10.25
CA GLU A 57 -9.57 15.97 -9.49
C GLU A 57 -9.68 17.00 -8.35
N LYS A 58 -9.67 16.51 -7.08
CA LYS A 58 -9.69 17.35 -5.87
C LYS A 58 -8.49 17.06 -4.97
N GLU A 59 -8.29 15.80 -4.61
CA GLU A 59 -7.15 15.37 -3.78
C GLU A 59 -6.91 13.89 -4.02
N LYS A 60 -5.66 13.49 -4.26
CA LYS A 60 -5.26 12.09 -4.51
C LYS A 60 -4.29 11.67 -3.42
N SER A 61 -4.42 10.42 -2.98
CA SER A 61 -3.46 9.82 -2.07
C SER A 61 -2.88 8.52 -2.60
N ILE A 62 -1.58 8.33 -2.39
CA ILE A 62 -0.89 7.07 -2.71
C ILE A 62 -0.35 6.52 -1.37
N PRO A 63 -1.02 5.50 -0.80
CA PRO A 63 -0.51 4.85 0.40
C PRO A 63 0.80 4.11 0.10
N CYS A 64 1.82 4.35 0.92
CA CYS A 64 3.09 3.66 0.89
C CYS A 64 3.33 2.96 2.24
N GLY A 65 3.45 1.63 2.21
CA GLY A 65 3.76 0.81 3.37
C GLY A 65 5.25 0.46 3.39
N ILE A 66 5.88 0.63 4.55
CA ILE A 66 7.27 0.24 4.81
C ILE A 66 7.27 -0.67 6.05
N VAL A 67 7.78 -1.89 5.93
CA VAL A 67 7.88 -2.86 7.03
C VAL A 67 9.34 -3.06 7.40
N ASP A 68 9.69 -2.80 8.66
CA ASP A 68 10.92 -3.31 9.28
C ASP A 68 10.69 -4.79 9.62
N GLU A 69 11.26 -5.68 8.82
CA GLU A 69 11.02 -7.13 8.94
C GLU A 69 11.64 -7.70 10.23
N ASP A 70 12.71 -7.09 10.75
CA ASP A 70 13.40 -7.56 11.95
C ASP A 70 12.55 -7.33 13.22
N LYS A 71 11.80 -6.22 13.23
CA LYS A 71 10.95 -5.81 14.37
C LYS A 71 9.47 -6.12 14.15
N GLY A 72 9.09 -6.54 12.94
CA GLY A 72 7.70 -6.68 12.53
C GLY A 72 6.92 -5.37 12.57
N GLN A 73 7.60 -4.23 12.39
CA GLN A 73 6.98 -2.92 12.53
C GLN A 73 6.58 -2.34 11.17
N LEU A 74 5.29 -2.05 11.01
CA LEU A 74 4.73 -1.43 9.80
C LEU A 74 4.60 0.09 9.99
N TYR A 75 5.09 0.82 8.99
CA TYR A 75 4.89 2.25 8.80
C TYR A 75 4.03 2.46 7.58
N LEU A 76 2.89 3.15 7.73
CA LEU A 76 1.99 3.47 6.64
C LEU A 76 1.98 4.98 6.43
N ASN A 77 2.43 5.40 5.25
CA ASN A 77 2.52 6.80 4.86
C ASN A 77 1.44 7.09 3.82
N PHE A 78 0.69 8.17 4.05
CA PHE A 78 -0.27 8.69 3.09
C PHE A 78 0.28 10.01 2.55
N GLY A 79 0.81 9.98 1.33
CA GLY A 79 1.16 11.20 0.61
C GLY A 79 -0.09 11.79 -0.05
N GLY A 80 -0.31 13.10 0.10
CA GLY A 80 -1.30 13.87 -0.65
C GLY A 80 -0.62 14.72 -1.73
N SER A 81 -1.36 15.07 -2.79
CA SER A 81 -0.92 15.99 -3.85
C SER A 81 -1.50 17.39 -3.67
#